data_AF-F3FXN6-F1
#
_entry.id   AF-F3FXN6-F1
#
_cell.length_a   1.000
_cell.length_b   1.000
_cell.length_c   1.000
_cell.angle_alpha   90.00
_cell.angle_beta   90.00
_cell.angle_gamma   90.00
#
_symmetry.space_group_name_H-M   'P 1'
#
loop_
_entity.id
_entity.type
_entity.pdbx_description
1 polymer ?
#
loop_
_entity_poly.entity_id
_entity_poly.type
_entity_poly.pdbx_seq_one_letter_code
_entity_poly.pdbx_strand_id
1 'polypeptide(L)' 'ATSIRATAQVFEDPKSRALLAHVRQVAPSDASVLIIGETGTGKELVARHVHELSARRDKPFVA' A
#
# COMPACT_ATOMS: atom_id res chain seq x y z
N ALA A 1 -6.06 -22.51 -16.57
CA ALA A 1 -6.53 -21.14 -16.33
C ALA A 1 -5.30 -20.26 -16.07
N THR A 2 -4.98 -19.35 -16.98
CA THR A 2 -3.81 -18.47 -16.87
C THR A 2 -4.04 -17.49 -15.73
N SER A 3 -3.39 -17.69 -14.58
CA SER A 3 -3.51 -16.75 -13.47
C SER A 3 -2.86 -15.44 -13.88
N ILE A 4 -3.66 -14.40 -14.13
CA ILE A 4 -3.15 -13.04 -14.24
C ILE A 4 -2.64 -12.68 -12.84
N ARG A 5 -1.32 -12.82 -12.62
CA ARG A 5 -0.69 -12.22 -11.45
C ARG A 5 -0.52 -10.75 -11.77
N ALA A 6 -1.22 -9.89 -11.04
CA ALA A 6 -1.01 -8.45 -11.13
C ALA A 6 0.48 -8.15 -10.88
N THR A 7 1.16 -7.60 -11.89
CA THR A 7 2.63 -7.45 -11.91
C THR A 7 3.12 -6.14 -11.28
N ALA A 8 2.23 -5.18 -11.04
CA ALA A 8 2.59 -3.89 -10.46
C ALA A 8 1.39 -3.22 -9.76
N GLN A 9 1.66 -2.42 -8.73
CA GLN A 9 0.69 -1.49 -8.17
C GLN A 9 0.62 -0.23 -9.05
N VAL A 10 -0.58 0.15 -9.48
CA VAL A 10 -0.81 1.31 -10.34
C VAL A 10 -1.67 2.34 -9.62
N PHE A 11 -1.23 3.60 -9.60
CA PHE A 11 -1.95 4.75 -9.03
C PHE A 11 -2.06 5.84 -10.11
N GLU A 12 -3.13 5.80 -10.90
CA GLU A 12 -3.25 6.64 -12.11
C GLU A 12 -4.30 7.75 -12.00
N ASP A 13 -5.39 7.56 -11.28
CA ASP A 13 -6.37 8.62 -11.10
C ASP A 13 -5.92 9.66 -10.04
N PRO A 14 -6.47 10.88 -10.03
CA PRO A 14 -6.07 11.91 -9.08
C PRO A 14 -6.17 11.49 -7.60
N LYS A 15 -7.17 10.70 -7.22
CA LYS A 15 -7.37 10.26 -5.82
C LYS A 15 -6.36 9.19 -5.45
N SER A 16 -6.09 8.22 -6.32
CA SER A 16 -5.04 7.21 -6.05
C SER A 16 -3.64 7.84 -5.99
N ARG A 17 -3.33 8.84 -6.83
CA ARG A 17 -2.08 9.61 -6.69
C ARG A 17 -1.98 10.36 -5.37
N ALA A 18 -3.07 10.97 -4.90
CA ALA A 18 -3.11 11.63 -3.59
C ALA A 18 -2.93 10.61 -2.45
N LEU A 19 -3.51 9.41 -2.56
CA LEU A 19 -3.29 8.32 -1.62
C LEU A 19 -1.81 7.91 -1.61
N LEU A 20 -1.17 7.77 -2.76
CA LEU A 20 0.26 7.45 -2.86
C LEU A 20 1.14 8.51 -2.18
N ALA A 21 0.79 9.79 -2.30
CA ALA A 21 1.48 10.86 -1.60
C ALA A 21 1.35 10.72 -0.07
N HIS A 22 0.15 10.42 0.44
CA HIS A 22 -0.05 10.15 1.86
C HIS A 22 0.76 8.94 2.34
N VAL A 23 0.75 7.84 1.57
CA VAL A 23 1.53 6.64 1.89
C VAL A 23 3.02 6.98 2.04
N ARG A 24 3.59 7.72 1.08
CA ARG A 24 4.99 8.16 1.15
C ARG A 24 5.30 9.05 2.35
N GLN A 25 4.33 9.85 2.79
CA GLN A 25 4.48 10.72 3.96
C GLN A 25 4.44 9.93 5.27
N VAL A 26 3.54 8.95 5.41
CA VAL A 26 3.36 8.22 6.68
C VAL A 26 4.31 7.04 6.84
N ALA A 27 4.72 6.40 5.75
CA ALA A 27 5.57 5.21 5.76
C ALA A 27 6.88 5.34 6.58
N PRO A 28 7.66 6.44 6.51
CA PRO A 28 8.88 6.56 7.30
C PRO A 28 8.64 6.80 8.80
N SER A 29 7.40 7.02 9.23
CA SER A 29 7.07 7.26 10.64
C SER A 29 6.79 5.98 11.41
N ASP A 30 6.83 6.05 12.74
CA ASP A 30 6.43 4.96 13.64
C ASP A 30 4.93 4.98 13.99
N ALA A 31 4.14 5.84 13.35
CA ALA A 31 2.71 5.97 13.61
C ALA A 31 1.90 4.74 13.15
N SER A 32 0.85 4.40 13.89
CA SER A 32 -0.13 3.40 13.45
C SER A 32 -0.94 3.94 12.27
N VAL A 33 -1.06 3.15 11.21
CA VAL A 33 -1.81 3.51 9.99
C VAL A 33 -3.11 2.72 9.92
N LEU A 34 -4.23 3.42 9.73
CA LEU A 34 -5.54 2.83 9.45
C LEU A 34 -5.88 2.97 7.96
N ILE A 35 -6.16 1.86 7.29
CA ILE A 35 -6.53 1.83 5.87
C ILE A 35 -8.01 1.47 5.76
N ILE A 36 -8.79 2.37 5.15
CA ILE A 36 -10.25 2.24 5.01
C ILE A 36 -10.60 2.11 3.52
N GLY A 37 -11.64 1.33 3.22
CA GLY A 37 -12.14 1.12 1.86
C GLY A 37 -13.00 -0.13 1.76
N GLU A 38 -13.80 -0.21 0.70
CA GLU A 38 -14.70 -1.34 0.43
C GLU A 38 -13.94 -2.64 0.16
N THR A 39 -14.63 -3.77 0.24
CA THR A 39 -14.07 -5.09 -0.11
C THR A 39 -13.62 -5.09 -1.58
N GLY A 40 -12.44 -5.65 -1.86
CA GLY A 40 -11.90 -5.73 -3.22
C GLY A 40 -11.18 -4.48 -3.73
N THR A 41 -11.01 -3.43 -2.90
CA THR A 41 -10.31 -2.19 -3.30
C THR A 41 -8.77 -2.25 -3.17
N GLY A 42 -8.21 -3.40 -2.79
CA GLY A 42 -6.76 -3.60 -2.73
C GLY A 42 -6.06 -2.94 -1.53
N LYS A 43 -6.74 -2.84 -0.38
CA LYS A 43 -6.16 -2.28 0.86
C LYS A 43 -4.90 -3.02 1.31
N GLU A 44 -4.82 -4.33 1.05
CA GLU A 44 -3.69 -5.19 1.37
C GLU A 44 -2.45 -4.77 0.56
N LEU A 45 -2.65 -4.30 -0.67
CA LEU A 45 -1.58 -3.74 -1.50
C LEU A 45 -1.11 -2.39 -0.94
N VAL A 46 -2.03 -1.54 -0.47
CA VAL A 46 -1.67 -0.27 0.18
C VAL A 46 -0.87 -0.53 1.47
N ALA A 47 -1.29 -1.48 2.30
CA ALA A 47 -0.59 -1.87 3.52
C ALA A 47 0.84 -2.37 3.23
N ARG A 48 0.97 -3.22 2.20
CA ARG A 48 2.29 -3.70 1.74
C ARG A 48 3.18 -2.56 1.28
N HIS A 49 2.62 -1.61 0.53
CA HIS A 49 3.38 -0.47 0.04
C HIS A 49 3.85 0.47 1.17
N VAL A 50 3.02 0.68 2.19
CA VAL A 50 3.42 1.39 3.42
C VAL A 50 4.60 0.68 4.08
N HIS A 51 4.54 -0.65 4.23
CA HIS A 51 5.63 -1.43 4.81
C HIS A 51 6.93 -1.33 3.99
N GLU A 52 6.86 -1.49 2.66
CA GLU A 52 8.01 -1.40 1.74
C GLU A 52 8.72 -0.05 1.79
N LEU A 53 7.97 1.04 1.98
CA LEU A 53 8.51 2.40 2.08
C LEU A 53 8.92 2.79 3.51
N SER A 54 8.67 1.95 4.50
CA SER A 54 8.97 2.24 5.90
C SER A 54 10.41 1.94 6.29
N ALA A 55 10.84 2.46 7.44
CA ALA A 55 12.09 2.04 8.08
C ALA A 55 12.09 0.57 8.52
N ARG A 56 10.94 -0.11 8.47
CA ARG A 56 10.74 -1.51 8.88
C ARG A 56 10.65 -2.46 7.68
N ARG A 57 10.90 -1.99 6.45
CA ARG A 57 10.78 -2.78 5.21
C ARG A 57 11.51 -4.13 5.23
N ASP A 58 12.64 -4.21 5.95
CA ASP A 58 13.48 -5.41 6.05
C ASP A 58 12.96 -6.42 7.09
N LYS A 59 11.92 -6.05 7.85
CA LYS A 59 11.24 -6.94 8.80
C LYS A 59 10.09 -7.69 8.13
N PRO A 60 9.64 -8.83 8.68
CA PRO A 60 8.50 -9.57 8.15
C PRO A 60 7.23 -8.69 8.09
N PHE A 61 6.52 -8.77 6.97
CA PHE A 61 5.19 -8.21 6.79
C PHE A 61 4.16 -9.35 6.93
N VAL A 62 3.28 -9.25 7.93
CA VAL A 62 2.21 -10.22 8.19
C VAL A 62 0.89 -9.54 7.86
N ALA A 63 0.10 -10.15 6.97
CA ALA A 63 -1.17 -9.64 6.46
C ALA A 63 -2.29 -10.65 6.64
#